data_AF-A0A6B3EYE4-F1
#
_entry.id   AF-A0A6B3EYE4-F1
#
_cell.length_a   1.000
_cell.length_b   1.000
_cell.length_c   1.000
_cell.angle_alpha   90.00
_cell.angle_beta   90.00
_cell.angle_gamma   90.00
#
_symmetry.space_group_name_H-M   'P 1'
#
loop_
_entity.id
_entity.type
_entity.pdbx_description
1 polymer ?
#
loop_
_entity_poly.entity_id
_entity_poly.type
_entity_poly.pdbx_seq_one_letter_code
_entity_poly.pdbx_strand_id
1 'polypeptide(L)' 'AALAADEADVVVLGCTGMLGVAAELQRRLAEDGTYVPVVDPTGAAVTWLESQVRLGVRPSRRTYMAPPAKTREG' A
#
# COMPACT_ATOMS: atom_id res chain seq x y z
N ALA A 1 -4.59 0.27 -20.43
CA ALA A 1 -3.31 0.24 -21.16
C ALA A 1 -2.47 -0.95 -20.70
N ALA A 2 -1.87 -0.94 -19.51
CA ALA A 2 -1.03 -2.06 -19.05
C ALA A 2 -1.77 -3.41 -18.90
N LEU A 3 -2.94 -3.44 -18.25
CA LEU A 3 -3.75 -4.68 -18.14
C LEU A 3 -4.17 -5.22 -19.52
N ALA A 4 -4.58 -4.35 -20.44
CA ALA A 4 -4.99 -4.74 -21.79
C ALA A 4 -3.81 -5.17 -22.68
N ALA A 5 -2.59 -4.76 -22.33
CA ALA A 5 -1.35 -5.18 -22.99
C ALA A 5 -0.73 -6.42 -22.32
N ASP A 6 -1.39 -7.00 -21.30
CA ASP A 6 -0.88 -8.12 -20.52
C ASP A 6 0.48 -7.82 -19.83
N GLU A 7 0.71 -6.55 -19.48
CA GLU A 7 1.94 -6.07 -18.84
C GLU A 7 1.81 -5.94 -17.30
N ALA A 8 0.62 -6.21 -16.75
CA ALA A 8 0.35 -6.14 -15.31
C ALA A 8 -0.75 -7.12 -14.89
N ASP A 9 -0.54 -7.80 -13.75
CA ASP A 9 -1.49 -8.75 -13.17
C ASP A 9 -2.15 -8.23 -11.88
N VAL A 10 -1.73 -7.06 -11.39
CA VAL A 10 -2.18 -6.45 -10.12
C VAL A 10 -2.19 -4.93 -10.28
N VAL A 11 -3.17 -4.27 -9.65
CA VAL A 11 -3.25 -2.81 -9.57
C VAL A 11 -3.04 -2.38 -8.12
N VAL A 12 -2.12 -1.44 -7.88
CA VAL A 12 -1.97 -0.77 -6.58
C VAL A 12 -2.43 0.67 -6.73
N LEU A 13 -3.37 1.12 -5.89
CA LEU A 13 -3.82 2.51 -5.94
C LEU A 13 -2.68 3.44 -5.46
N GLY A 14 -2.23 4.36 -6.31
CA GLY A 14 -1.09 5.23 -6.04
C GLY A 14 -1.38 6.53 -5.28
N CYS A 15 -2.63 6.78 -4.89
CA CYS A 15 -3.04 8.03 -4.24
C CYS A 15 -4.04 7.74 -3.11
N THR A 16 -3.83 8.34 -1.94
CA THR A 16 -4.75 8.25 -0.80
C THR A 16 -6.10 8.87 -1.09
N GLY A 17 -6.19 9.78 -2.07
CA GLY A 17 -7.47 10.30 -2.57
C GLY A 17 -8.35 9.26 -3.26
N MET A 18 -7.82 8.07 -3.57
CA MET A 18 -8.56 6.95 -4.16
C MET A 18 -9.09 5.96 -3.11
N LEU A 19 -9.08 6.32 -1.83
CA LEU A 19 -9.66 5.51 -0.77
C LEU A 19 -11.12 5.12 -1.07
N GLY A 20 -11.44 3.85 -0.84
CA GLY A 20 -12.80 3.32 -1.04
C GLY A 20 -13.16 2.95 -2.48
N VAL A 21 -12.31 3.23 -3.47
CA VAL A 21 -12.60 2.85 -4.87
C VAL A 21 -12.00 1.50 -5.28
N ALA A 22 -11.14 0.90 -4.45
CA ALA A 22 -10.45 -0.36 -4.76
C ALA A 22 -11.42 -1.50 -5.11
N ALA A 23 -12.42 -1.74 -4.25
CA ALA A 23 -13.40 -2.81 -4.44
C ALA A 23 -14.27 -2.57 -5.68
N GLU A 24 -14.68 -1.32 -5.91
CA GLU A 24 -15.49 -0.97 -7.08
C GLU A 24 -14.69 -1.10 -8.38
N LEU A 25 -13.43 -0.65 -8.40
CA LEU A 25 -12.56 -0.80 -9.56
C LEU A 25 -12.31 -2.29 -9.87
N GLN A 26 -12.04 -3.10 -8.84
CA GLN A 26 -11.85 -4.53 -9.01
C GLN A 26 -13.11 -5.20 -9.59
N ARG A 27 -14.28 -4.83 -9.08
CA ARG A 27 -15.57 -5.34 -9.57
C ARG A 27 -15.77 -5.01 -11.04
N ARG A 28 -15.53 -3.76 -11.45
CA ARG A 28 -15.65 -3.33 -12.85
C ARG A 28 -14.69 -4.06 -13.78
N LEU A 29 -13.43 -4.22 -13.37
CA LEU A 29 -12.44 -4.97 -14.16
C LEU A 29 -12.88 -6.43 -14.35
N ALA A 30 -13.43 -7.06 -13.31
CA ALA A 30 -13.99 -8.41 -13.39
C ALA A 30 -15.22 -8.48 -14.31
N GLU A 31 -16.12 -7.48 -14.26
CA GLU A 31 -17.27 -7.36 -15.18
C GLU A 31 -16.82 -7.22 -16.64
N ASP A 32 -15.71 -6.53 -16.89
CA ASP A 32 -15.06 -6.39 -18.21
C ASP A 32 -14.26 -7.66 -18.63
N GLY A 33 -14.35 -8.75 -17.88
CA GLY A 33 -13.77 -10.04 -18.20
C GLY A 33 -12.33 -10.26 -17.72
N THR A 34 -11.77 -9.32 -16.95
CA THR A 34 -10.39 -9.40 -16.44
C THR A 34 -10.36 -9.21 -14.92
N TYR A 35 -10.34 -10.31 -14.17
CA TYR A 35 -10.10 -10.22 -12.74
C TYR A 35 -8.61 -10.01 -12.46
N VAL A 36 -8.28 -8.92 -11.77
CA VAL A 36 -6.98 -8.68 -11.14
C VAL A 36 -7.16 -8.13 -9.73
N PRO A 37 -6.28 -8.45 -8.76
CA PRO A 37 -6.31 -7.81 -7.45
C PRO A 37 -6.10 -6.30 -7.55
N VAL A 38 -6.94 -5.54 -6.85
CA VAL A 38 -6.76 -4.09 -6.66
C VAL A 38 -6.45 -3.82 -5.20
N VAL A 39 -5.23 -3.35 -4.93
CA VAL A 39 -4.72 -3.12 -3.57
C VAL A 39 -4.97 -1.68 -3.16
N ASP A 40 -5.76 -1.50 -2.10
CA ASP A 40 -5.82 -0.24 -1.36
C ASP A 40 -4.56 -0.11 -0.48
N PRO A 41 -3.68 0.88 -0.73
CA PRO A 41 -2.45 1.05 0.03
C PRO A 41 -2.70 1.36 1.50
N THR A 42 -3.84 1.97 1.85
CA THR A 42 -4.15 2.36 3.23
C THR A 42 -4.48 1.13 4.06
N GLY A 43 -5.42 0.31 3.59
CA GLY A 43 -5.77 -0.95 4.26
C GLY A 43 -4.56 -1.88 4.36
N ALA A 44 -3.81 -2.02 3.27
CA ALA A 44 -2.59 -2.83 3.25
C ALA A 44 -1.55 -2.35 4.26
N ALA A 45 -1.31 -1.03 4.38
CA ALA A 45 -0.37 -0.47 5.33
C ALA A 45 -0.78 -0.70 6.79
N VAL A 46 -2.08 -0.56 7.11
CA VAL A 46 -2.60 -0.81 8.47
C VAL A 46 -2.46 -2.29 8.85
N THR A 47 -2.87 -3.21 7.97
CA THR A 47 -2.73 -4.65 8.22
C THR A 47 -1.26 -5.07 8.34
N TRP A 48 -0.37 -4.46 7.54
CA TRP A 48 1.07 -4.65 7.68
C TRP A 48 1.57 -4.18 9.05
N LEU A 49 1.19 -2.97 9.48
CA LEU A 49 1.55 -2.44 10.80
C LEU A 49 1.09 -3.36 11.93
N GLU A 50 -0.17 -3.80 11.91
CA GLU A 50 -0.71 -4.74 12.91
C GLU A 50 0.09 -6.03 12.96
N SER A 51 0.49 -6.56 11.80
CA SER A 51 1.32 -7.76 11.70
C SER A 51 2.68 -7.56 12.37
N GLN A 52 3.34 -6.42 12.12
CA GLN A 52 4.62 -6.10 12.74
C GLN A 52 4.49 -5.98 14.27
N VAL A 53 3.42 -5.37 14.77
CA VAL A 53 3.15 -5.26 16.21
C VAL A 53 2.94 -6.64 16.83
N ARG A 54 2.12 -7.50 16.21
CA ARG A 54 1.85 -8.87 16.70
C ARG A 54 3.10 -9.73 16.75
N LEU A 55 4.00 -9.55 15.78
CA LEU A 55 5.27 -10.29 15.71
C LEU A 55 6.39 -9.66 16.56
N GLY A 56 6.14 -8.53 17.24
CA GLY A 56 7.16 -7.82 18.01
C GLY A 56 8.29 -7.20 17.15
N VAL A 57 8.06 -7.04 15.85
CA VAL A 57 9.04 -6.49 14.91
C VAL A 57 8.99 -4.96 14.96
N ARG A 58 10.16 -4.33 15.14
CA ARG A 58 10.31 -2.88 15.20
C ARG A 58 11.44 -2.40 14.29
N PRO A 59 11.42 -1.14 13.79
CA PRO A 59 12.45 -0.67 12.88
C PRO A 59 13.84 -0.65 13.56
N SER A 60 14.78 -1.38 12.95
CA SER A 60 16.17 -1.50 13.44
C SER A 60 16.84 -0.13 13.57
N ARG A 61 17.45 0.14 14.72
CA ARG A 61 18.26 1.36 14.94
C ARG A 61 19.59 1.37 14.18
N ARG A 62 19.95 0.27 13.52
CA ARG A 62 21.10 0.22 12.60
C ARG A 62 20.81 0.89 11.26
N THR A 63 19.57 0.80 10.78
CA THR A 63 19.14 1.40 9.49
C THR A 63 18.33 2.68 9.70
N TYR A 64 17.52 2.73 10.76
CA TYR A 64 16.78 3.91 11.19
C TYR A 64 17.40 4.48 12.46
N MET A 65 18.57 5.10 12.33
CA MET A 65 19.29 5.67 13.48
C MET A 65 18.45 6.75 14.19
N ALA A 66 18.76 6.99 15.46
CA ALA A 66 18.25 8.18 16.12
C ALA A 66 18.69 9.42 15.31
N PRO A 67 17.78 10.40 15.08
CA PRO A 67 18.17 11.63 14.43
C PRO A 67 19.34 12.28 15.19
N PRO A 68 20.34 12.85 14.49
CA PRO A 68 21.45 13.54 15.13
C PRO A 68 20.97 14.63 16.09
N ALA A 69 21.78 14.87 17.13
CA ALA A 69 21.55 15.99 18.05
C ALA A 69 21.70 17.31 17.26
N LYS A 70 20.66 18.14 17.29
CA LYS A 70 20.64 19.49 16.71
C LYS A 70 19.64 20.34 17.47
N THR A 71 19.88 21.65 17.55
CA THR A 71 18.86 22.62 17.99
C THR A 71 17.66 22.51 17.05
N ARG A 72 16.46 22.40 17.64
CA ARG A 72 15.19 22.39 16.92
C ARG A 72 14.41 23.58 17.45
N GLU A 73 14.27 24.62 16.64
CA GLU A 73 13.33 25.70 16.91
C GLU A 73 11.92 25.11 16.82
N GLY A 74 11.05 25.49 17.77
CA GLY A 74 9.64 25.09 17.81
C GLY A 74 8.76 26.07 17.07
#